data_AF-A0AAV9WVN8-F1
#
_entry.id   AF-A0AAV9WVN8-F1
#
_cell.length_a   1.000
_cell.length_b   1.000
_cell.length_c   1.000
_cell.angle_alpha   90.00
_cell.angle_beta   90.00
_cell.angle_gamma   90.00
#
_symmetry.space_group_name_H-M   'P 1'
#
loop_
_entity.id
_entity.type
_entity.pdbx_description
1 polymer ?
#
loop_
_entity_poly.entity_id
_entity_poly.type
_entity_poly.pdbx_seq_one_letter_code
_entity_poly.pdbx_strand_id
1 'polypeptide(L)'
;MESRVEESSPLDPANRPSNPPLMTPPAGLERLEPQEPTTAKLDWTCETEATDALLGAKHVLAPYKYISSLPSKKILSIFVDALNIWFDIPDVTTTQVKNIGHLLHTACLMLDDVEDSSPLRRGQDAAHVVYGQAQAINSANYLIIWAIDETRKLGNTSCLDDFLREMRNSLIGQSYEFHWRENGICPSEAEYLEMVEKKTGSLFRFVAKLLTTLGPQNRDLNLDNLSSMLGQYFQIRDDYKNLTDTTYTDKKGFCEDLDERKFSYLIQHAWNLQSPSGARFQELFKNTEGNNKDQSMSRESKEEILEILRNMGSFKKAEEKMRELLEGIIAEVGRIEEACGKENKGLRRLLEKLAE
;
A
#
# COMPACT_ATOMS: atom_id res chain seq x y z
N MET A 1 -11.43 88.84 -13.80
CA MET A 1 -10.84 88.45 -12.52
C MET A 1 -10.00 87.21 -12.82
N GLU A 2 -8.85 87.40 -13.47
CA GLU A 2 -7.55 87.84 -12.88
C GLU A 2 -6.79 86.61 -12.32
N SER A 3 -5.53 86.36 -12.65
CA SER A 3 -4.54 87.11 -13.44
C SER A 3 -3.50 86.19 -14.12
N ARG A 4 -2.81 86.71 -15.15
CA ARG A 4 -1.63 86.08 -15.80
C ARG A 4 -0.32 86.59 -15.19
N VAL A 5 0.71 85.74 -15.19
CA VAL A 5 2.13 86.03 -15.51
C VAL A 5 2.68 84.71 -16.13
N GLU A 6 3.16 84.55 -17.38
CA GLU A 6 4.37 85.09 -18.05
C GLU A 6 5.69 84.64 -17.36
N GLU A 7 6.78 84.13 -17.96
CA GLU A 7 7.24 83.76 -19.34
C GLU A 7 8.03 82.40 -19.23
N SER A 8 8.61 81.70 -20.23
CA SER A 8 9.38 82.09 -21.43
C SER A 8 9.56 80.93 -22.45
N SER A 9 10.12 81.22 -23.63
CA SER A 9 10.12 80.42 -24.87
C SER A 9 11.14 79.26 -25.01
N PRO A 10 11.04 78.39 -26.05
CA PRO A 10 11.75 77.11 -26.14
C PRO A 10 13.00 77.06 -27.06
N LEU A 11 13.98 76.24 -26.68
CA LEU A 11 15.14 75.71 -27.42
C LEU A 11 15.60 74.41 -26.73
N ASP A 12 16.33 73.43 -27.29
CA ASP A 12 16.61 73.01 -28.68
C ASP A 12 17.09 71.52 -28.61
N PRO A 13 16.67 70.59 -29.51
CA PRO A 13 16.89 69.15 -29.29
C PRO A 13 18.25 68.64 -29.81
N ALA A 14 19.37 69.17 -29.29
CA ALA A 14 20.71 68.79 -29.76
C ALA A 14 21.79 68.67 -28.66
N ASN A 15 21.51 67.99 -27.53
CA ASN A 15 22.60 67.41 -26.72
C ASN A 15 22.17 66.27 -25.77
N ARG A 16 22.50 65.02 -26.12
CA ARG A 16 22.66 63.91 -25.17
C ARG A 16 23.88 63.09 -25.59
N PRO A 17 24.93 62.98 -24.76
CA PRO A 17 26.08 62.13 -25.09
C PRO A 17 25.68 60.65 -25.07
N SER A 18 26.31 59.89 -25.96
CA SER A 18 26.09 58.45 -26.18
C SER A 18 26.46 57.60 -24.96
N ASN A 19 25.57 56.69 -24.57
CA ASN A 19 25.93 55.63 -23.62
C ASN A 19 27.01 54.71 -24.23
N PRO A 20 28.01 54.27 -23.44
CA PRO A 20 29.01 53.30 -23.89
C PRO A 20 28.39 51.90 -24.12
N PRO A 21 29.02 51.05 -24.94
CA PRO A 21 28.48 49.73 -25.28
C PRO A 21 28.43 48.80 -24.06
N LEU A 22 27.31 48.08 -23.91
CA LEU A 22 27.18 47.01 -22.93
C LEU A 22 28.16 45.87 -23.27
N MET A 23 29.10 45.61 -22.36
CA MET A 23 29.97 44.44 -22.46
C MET A 23 29.14 43.15 -22.36
N THR A 24 29.37 42.23 -23.30
CA THR A 24 28.88 40.85 -23.22
C THR A 24 29.54 40.14 -22.03
N PRO A 25 28.79 39.39 -21.19
CA PRO A 25 29.38 38.58 -20.13
C PRO A 25 30.29 37.47 -20.69
N PRO A 26 31.31 37.03 -19.93
CA PRO A 26 32.17 35.92 -20.34
C PRO A 26 31.42 34.59 -20.34
N ALA A 27 31.83 33.67 -21.22
CA ALA A 27 31.33 32.30 -21.23
C ALA A 27 31.80 31.52 -19.99
N GLY A 28 30.92 30.68 -19.44
CA GLY A 28 31.25 29.74 -18.36
C GLY A 28 30.87 30.19 -16.96
N LEU A 29 29.56 30.16 -16.65
CA LEU A 29 28.97 29.90 -15.33
C LEU A 29 27.44 29.90 -15.49
N GLU A 30 26.90 28.73 -15.83
CA GLU A 30 25.44 28.53 -15.92
C GLU A 30 24.82 28.70 -14.53
N ARG A 31 23.72 29.46 -14.47
CA ARG A 31 22.95 29.59 -13.23
C ARG A 31 22.19 28.28 -13.02
N LEU A 32 22.55 27.54 -11.98
CA LEU A 32 21.73 26.43 -11.50
C LEU A 32 20.37 26.98 -11.05
N GLU A 33 19.34 26.74 -11.86
CA GLU A 33 17.96 26.90 -11.42
C GLU A 33 17.68 25.93 -10.26
N PRO A 34 16.75 26.23 -9.34
CA PRO A 34 16.40 25.32 -8.26
C PRO A 34 15.85 24.03 -8.87
N GLN A 35 16.60 22.93 -8.79
CA GLN A 35 16.05 21.63 -9.17
C GLN A 35 14.90 21.31 -8.21
N GLU A 36 13.71 21.12 -8.77
CA GLU A 36 12.64 20.43 -8.06
C GLU A 36 13.17 19.09 -7.54
N PRO A 37 12.79 18.66 -6.32
CA PRO A 37 13.27 17.39 -5.79
C PRO A 37 12.90 16.28 -6.78
N THR A 38 13.90 15.57 -7.28
CA THR A 38 13.76 14.50 -8.26
C THR A 38 12.96 13.34 -7.68
N THR A 39 11.64 13.47 -7.71
CA THR A 39 10.76 12.31 -7.69
C THR A 39 11.07 11.55 -8.97
N ALA A 40 11.89 10.51 -8.87
CA ALA A 40 12.03 9.53 -9.93
C ALA A 40 10.62 9.07 -10.29
N LYS A 41 10.15 9.45 -11.48
CA LYS A 41 8.90 8.92 -12.03
C LYS A 41 9.21 7.45 -12.29
N LEU A 42 8.78 6.56 -11.37
CA LEU A 42 8.74 5.14 -11.65
C LEU A 42 7.93 4.99 -12.93
N ASP A 43 8.58 4.52 -13.98
CA ASP A 43 7.94 4.38 -15.28
C ASP A 43 7.13 3.08 -15.26
N TRP A 44 5.82 3.23 -15.23
CA TRP A 44 4.85 2.14 -15.09
C TRP A 44 4.39 1.58 -16.43
N THR A 45 5.06 1.93 -17.53
CA THR A 45 4.69 1.43 -18.86
C THR A 45 5.31 0.07 -19.12
N CYS A 46 4.48 -0.97 -19.19
CA CYS A 46 4.81 -2.16 -19.98
C CYS A 46 5.04 -1.72 -21.43
N GLU A 47 6.07 -2.24 -22.07
CA GLU A 47 6.14 -2.29 -23.54
C GLU A 47 4.86 -3.03 -24.01
N THR A 48 3.89 -2.38 -24.66
CA THR A 48 4.03 -1.92 -26.04
C THR A 48 2.89 -0.94 -26.38
N GLU A 49 3.19 0.36 -26.49
CA GLU A 49 2.31 1.34 -27.18
C GLU A 49 2.71 1.53 -28.67
N ALA A 50 3.58 0.66 -29.19
CA ALA A 50 3.92 0.53 -30.61
C ALA A 50 3.41 -0.81 -31.16
N THR A 51 2.93 -0.96 -32.41
CA THR A 51 2.47 -0.03 -33.47
C THR A 51 1.70 -0.94 -34.47
N ASP A 52 0.65 -0.47 -35.13
CA ASP A 52 -0.17 -1.21 -36.13
C ASP A 52 -0.99 -2.46 -35.67
N ALA A 53 -1.05 -2.76 -34.36
CA ALA A 53 -1.94 -3.83 -33.86
C ALA A 53 -3.41 -3.38 -33.76
N LEU A 54 -4.35 -4.15 -34.35
CA LEU A 54 -5.80 -3.89 -34.26
C LEU A 54 -6.37 -4.03 -32.82
N LEU A 55 -5.70 -4.82 -31.99
CA LEU A 55 -6.05 -5.04 -30.58
C LEU A 55 -4.77 -4.84 -29.75
N GLY A 56 -4.87 -4.09 -28.65
CA GLY A 56 -3.75 -3.78 -27.76
C GLY A 56 -4.16 -3.69 -26.29
N ALA A 57 -3.19 -3.47 -25.41
CA ALA A 57 -3.38 -3.58 -23.96
C ALA A 57 -4.26 -2.49 -23.32
N LYS A 58 -4.76 -1.50 -24.08
CA LYS A 58 -5.55 -0.34 -23.60
C LYS A 58 -6.66 -0.74 -22.63
N HIS A 59 -7.48 -1.73 -22.98
CA HIS A 59 -8.65 -2.11 -22.17
C HIS A 59 -8.26 -2.93 -20.93
N VAL A 60 -7.33 -3.88 -21.07
CA VAL A 60 -6.87 -4.68 -19.92
C VAL A 60 -6.05 -3.86 -18.91
N LEU A 61 -5.40 -2.77 -19.35
CA LEU A 61 -4.69 -1.85 -18.46
C LEU A 61 -5.56 -0.72 -17.89
N ALA A 62 -6.82 -0.53 -18.34
CA ALA A 62 -7.63 0.61 -17.88
C ALA A 62 -7.97 0.55 -16.37
N PRO A 63 -8.41 -0.59 -15.80
CA PRO A 63 -8.65 -0.70 -14.36
C PRO A 63 -7.37 -0.51 -13.53
N TYR A 64 -6.23 -1.08 -13.99
CA TYR A 64 -4.91 -0.87 -13.41
C TYR A 64 -4.47 0.61 -13.41
N LYS A 65 -4.56 1.29 -14.56
CA LYS A 65 -4.18 2.71 -14.71
C LYS A 65 -5.06 3.59 -13.80
N TYR A 66 -6.33 3.24 -13.62
CA TYR A 66 -7.22 3.90 -12.66
C TYR A 66 -6.75 3.71 -11.20
N ILE A 67 -6.63 2.48 -10.69
CA ILE A 67 -6.21 2.25 -9.29
C ILE A 67 -4.80 2.78 -8.99
N SER A 68 -3.90 2.74 -9.97
CA SER A 68 -2.55 3.32 -9.84
C SER A 68 -2.52 4.85 -9.81
N SER A 69 -3.58 5.52 -10.32
CA SER A 69 -3.71 6.98 -10.19
C SER A 69 -4.18 7.43 -8.80
N LEU A 70 -4.78 6.53 -8.01
CA LEU A 70 -5.31 6.85 -6.68
C LEU A 70 -4.19 6.98 -5.62
N PRO A 71 -4.25 7.95 -4.68
CA PRO A 71 -3.19 8.18 -3.69
C PRO A 71 -2.82 6.95 -2.85
N SER A 72 -1.58 6.46 -3.00
CA SER A 72 -1.05 5.30 -2.26
C SER A 72 0.00 5.69 -1.23
N LYS A 73 0.01 4.99 -0.09
CA LYS A 73 1.08 5.07 0.94
C LYS A 73 2.42 4.46 0.48
N LYS A 74 2.44 3.71 -0.63
CA LYS A 74 3.64 3.06 -1.23
C LYS A 74 4.49 2.22 -0.25
N ILE A 75 3.87 1.60 0.75
CA ILE A 75 4.55 0.91 1.86
C ILE A 75 5.59 -0.11 1.37
N LEU A 76 5.26 -0.95 0.39
CA LEU A 76 6.21 -1.93 -0.16
C LEU A 76 7.43 -1.30 -0.86
N SER A 77 7.28 -0.16 -1.54
CA SER A 77 8.43 0.55 -2.10
C SER A 77 9.36 1.07 -1.01
N ILE A 78 8.78 1.63 0.05
CA ILE A 78 9.56 2.13 1.20
C ILE A 78 10.22 0.97 1.94
N PHE A 79 9.58 -0.20 2.02
CA PHE A 79 10.15 -1.43 2.57
C PHE A 79 11.33 -1.94 1.73
N VAL A 80 11.22 -1.93 0.39
CA VAL A 80 12.36 -2.24 -0.50
C VAL A 80 13.52 -1.28 -0.25
N ASP A 81 13.26 0.03 -0.22
CA ASP A 81 14.29 1.05 0.02
C ASP A 81 14.96 0.89 1.39
N ALA A 82 14.17 0.60 2.43
CA ALA A 82 14.69 0.36 3.77
C ALA A 82 15.55 -0.90 3.83
N LEU A 83 15.11 -2.03 3.26
CA LEU A 83 15.88 -3.27 3.25
C LEU A 83 17.13 -3.20 2.36
N ASN A 84 17.09 -2.46 1.24
CA ASN A 84 18.24 -2.40 0.32
C ASN A 84 19.50 -1.80 0.96
N ILE A 85 19.37 -1.08 2.08
CA ILE A 85 20.49 -0.65 2.93
C ILE A 85 21.39 -1.84 3.31
N TRP A 86 20.85 -3.06 3.50
CA TRP A 86 21.62 -4.26 3.82
C TRP A 86 22.15 -5.02 2.60
N PHE A 87 21.53 -4.88 1.43
CA PHE A 87 21.83 -5.72 0.26
C PHE A 87 22.68 -5.02 -0.80
N ASP A 88 22.63 -3.69 -0.89
CA ASP A 88 23.42 -2.86 -1.81
C ASP A 88 23.15 -3.17 -3.30
N ILE A 89 21.86 -3.36 -3.64
CA ILE A 89 21.40 -3.65 -5.00
C ILE A 89 21.34 -2.35 -5.82
N PRO A 90 21.87 -2.34 -7.07
CA PRO A 90 21.82 -1.17 -7.96
C PRO A 90 20.40 -0.65 -8.20
N ASP A 91 20.27 0.67 -8.33
CA ASP A 91 18.97 1.37 -8.46
C ASP A 91 18.06 0.82 -9.58
N VAL A 92 18.64 0.37 -10.69
CA VAL A 92 17.90 -0.24 -11.81
C VAL A 92 17.18 -1.49 -11.35
N THR A 93 17.89 -2.42 -10.70
CA THR A 93 17.33 -3.69 -10.22
C THR A 93 16.43 -3.47 -9.01
N THR A 94 16.77 -2.54 -8.12
CA THR A 94 15.90 -2.11 -7.02
C THR A 94 14.57 -1.54 -7.54
N THR A 95 14.59 -0.81 -8.66
CA THR A 95 13.38 -0.31 -9.33
C THR A 95 12.57 -1.46 -9.95
N GLN A 96 13.20 -2.46 -10.57
CA GLN A 96 12.51 -3.66 -11.07
C GLN A 96 11.79 -4.41 -9.92
N VAL A 97 12.45 -4.60 -8.77
CA VAL A 97 11.84 -5.23 -7.58
C VAL A 97 10.64 -4.43 -7.07
N LYS A 98 10.75 -3.10 -6.97
CA LYS A 98 9.61 -2.23 -6.63
C LYS A 98 8.47 -2.35 -7.63
N ASN A 99 8.78 -2.44 -8.92
CA ASN A 99 7.78 -2.53 -9.98
C ASN A 99 6.98 -3.84 -9.88
N ILE A 100 7.67 -4.97 -9.73
CA ILE A 100 7.03 -6.29 -9.48
C ILE A 100 6.13 -6.22 -8.24
N GLY A 101 6.64 -5.69 -7.12
CA GLY A 101 5.88 -5.58 -5.87
C GLY A 101 4.62 -4.71 -6.00
N HIS A 102 4.67 -3.63 -6.79
CA HIS A 102 3.51 -2.78 -7.07
C HIS A 102 2.50 -3.44 -8.00
N LEU A 103 2.94 -4.15 -9.05
CA LEU A 103 2.06 -4.91 -9.94
C LEU A 103 1.26 -5.95 -9.14
N LEU A 104 1.95 -6.75 -8.32
CA LEU A 104 1.31 -7.73 -7.43
C LEU A 104 0.36 -7.10 -6.43
N HIS A 105 0.83 -6.08 -5.68
CA HIS A 105 -0.02 -5.42 -4.69
C HIS A 105 -1.27 -4.80 -5.32
N THR A 106 -1.16 -4.21 -6.51
CA THR A 106 -2.31 -3.64 -7.22
C THR A 106 -3.25 -4.71 -7.75
N ALA A 107 -2.73 -5.84 -8.22
CA ALA A 107 -3.54 -6.99 -8.62
C ALA A 107 -4.33 -7.57 -7.43
N CYS A 108 -3.67 -7.81 -6.29
CA CYS A 108 -4.33 -8.26 -5.06
C CYS A 108 -5.42 -7.28 -4.62
N LEU A 109 -5.11 -5.98 -4.49
CA LEU A 109 -6.12 -4.98 -4.10
C LEU A 109 -7.37 -4.98 -4.99
N MET A 110 -7.21 -5.22 -6.30
CA MET A 110 -8.30 -5.27 -7.27
C MET A 110 -9.10 -6.59 -7.24
N LEU A 111 -8.49 -7.70 -6.81
CA LEU A 111 -9.17 -8.97 -6.57
C LEU A 111 -9.89 -8.92 -5.22
N ASP A 112 -9.21 -8.53 -4.14
CA ASP A 112 -9.77 -8.28 -2.81
C ASP A 112 -11.02 -7.38 -2.92
N ASP A 113 -10.94 -6.23 -3.63
CA ASP A 113 -12.09 -5.32 -3.84
C ASP A 113 -13.31 -6.03 -4.48
N VAL A 114 -13.11 -7.03 -5.34
CA VAL A 114 -14.20 -7.81 -5.97
C VAL A 114 -14.69 -8.93 -5.05
N GLU A 115 -13.76 -9.62 -4.41
CA GLU A 115 -14.01 -10.81 -3.58
C GLU A 115 -14.66 -10.45 -2.23
N ASP A 116 -14.41 -9.24 -1.74
CA ASP A 116 -15.01 -8.65 -0.54
C ASP A 116 -16.19 -7.71 -0.88
N SER A 117 -16.44 -7.45 -2.17
CA SER A 117 -17.48 -6.53 -2.68
C SER A 117 -17.34 -5.08 -2.19
N SER A 118 -16.12 -4.66 -1.85
CA SER A 118 -15.77 -3.33 -1.34
C SER A 118 -16.13 -2.23 -2.35
N PRO A 119 -17.10 -1.33 -2.07
CA PRO A 119 -17.54 -0.32 -3.03
C PRO A 119 -16.48 0.79 -3.24
N LEU A 120 -15.62 1.03 -2.25
CA LEU A 120 -14.68 2.15 -2.22
C LEU A 120 -13.24 1.69 -2.02
N ARG A 121 -12.34 2.22 -2.85
CA ARG A 121 -10.89 2.09 -2.68
C ARG A 121 -10.25 3.47 -2.57
N ARG A 122 -9.66 3.76 -1.41
CA ARG A 122 -8.95 5.04 -1.11
C ARG A 122 -9.85 6.28 -1.19
N GLY A 123 -11.16 6.13 -0.95
CA GLY A 123 -12.16 7.20 -0.99
C GLY A 123 -12.66 7.55 -2.38
N GLN A 124 -12.49 6.65 -3.36
CA GLN A 124 -13.05 6.70 -4.71
C GLN A 124 -13.65 5.32 -5.02
N ASP A 125 -14.49 5.22 -6.04
CA ASP A 125 -15.12 3.95 -6.45
C ASP A 125 -14.07 2.86 -6.71
N ALA A 126 -14.32 1.62 -6.26
CA ALA A 126 -13.43 0.50 -6.55
C ALA A 126 -13.38 0.18 -8.06
N ALA A 127 -12.32 -0.48 -8.53
CA ALA A 127 -12.10 -0.76 -9.95
C ALA A 127 -13.28 -1.51 -10.60
N HIS A 128 -13.92 -2.41 -9.85
CA HIS A 128 -15.03 -3.22 -10.33
C HIS A 128 -16.35 -2.45 -10.41
N VAL A 129 -16.51 -1.36 -9.64
CA VAL A 129 -17.66 -0.45 -9.71
C VAL A 129 -17.57 0.38 -11.00
N VAL A 130 -16.37 0.85 -11.35
CA VAL A 130 -16.14 1.68 -12.55
C VAL A 130 -16.14 0.88 -13.85
N TYR A 131 -15.50 -0.31 -13.87
CA TYR A 131 -15.28 -1.09 -15.09
C TYR A 131 -16.09 -2.40 -15.16
N GLY A 132 -16.79 -2.77 -14.10
CA GLY A 132 -17.43 -4.08 -13.93
C GLY A 132 -16.45 -5.16 -13.46
N GLN A 133 -16.94 -6.10 -12.63
CA GLN A 133 -16.16 -7.19 -12.06
C GLN A 133 -15.33 -7.96 -13.10
N ALA A 134 -15.94 -8.33 -14.24
CA ALA A 134 -15.25 -9.09 -15.29
C ALA A 134 -14.01 -8.38 -15.85
N GLN A 135 -14.04 -7.05 -16.02
CA GLN A 135 -12.88 -6.30 -16.49
C GLN A 135 -11.84 -6.12 -15.38
N ALA A 136 -12.28 -5.89 -14.13
CA ALA A 136 -11.38 -5.76 -12.98
C ALA A 136 -10.60 -7.07 -12.73
N ILE A 137 -11.27 -8.21 -12.68
CA ILE A 137 -10.65 -9.55 -12.54
C ILE A 137 -9.69 -9.83 -13.69
N ASN A 138 -10.10 -9.60 -14.94
CA ASN A 138 -9.25 -9.84 -16.10
C ASN A 138 -8.01 -8.92 -16.12
N SER A 139 -8.15 -7.67 -15.67
CA SER A 139 -7.04 -6.73 -15.50
C SER A 139 -6.07 -7.19 -14.41
N ALA A 140 -6.57 -7.59 -13.23
CA ALA A 140 -5.72 -8.09 -12.15
C ALA A 140 -4.96 -9.37 -12.56
N ASN A 141 -5.63 -10.32 -13.22
CA ASN A 141 -4.98 -11.53 -13.75
C ASN A 141 -3.87 -11.19 -14.76
N TYR A 142 -4.07 -10.20 -15.64
CA TYR A 142 -3.03 -9.72 -16.54
C TYR A 142 -1.83 -9.12 -15.79
N LEU A 143 -2.06 -8.36 -14.72
CA LEU A 143 -0.97 -7.83 -13.87
C LEU A 143 -0.16 -8.95 -13.19
N ILE A 144 -0.80 -10.04 -12.77
CA ILE A 144 -0.10 -11.21 -12.19
C ILE A 144 0.81 -11.86 -13.25
N ILE A 145 0.32 -12.08 -14.47
CA ILE A 145 1.13 -12.61 -15.58
C ILE A 145 2.29 -11.68 -15.94
N TRP A 146 2.05 -10.36 -15.95
CA TRP A 146 3.11 -9.38 -16.18
C TRP A 146 4.15 -9.38 -15.04
N ALA A 147 3.72 -9.47 -13.78
CA ALA A 147 4.64 -9.59 -12.63
C ALA A 147 5.49 -10.88 -12.68
N ILE A 148 4.96 -12.00 -13.20
CA ILE A 148 5.74 -13.21 -13.50
C ILE A 148 6.84 -12.92 -14.52
N ASP A 149 6.51 -12.24 -15.62
CA ASP A 149 7.49 -11.92 -16.67
C ASP A 149 8.56 -10.92 -16.20
N GLU A 150 8.19 -9.89 -15.44
CA GLU A 150 9.16 -8.98 -14.80
C GLU A 150 10.06 -9.71 -13.80
N THR A 151 9.51 -10.63 -13.01
CA THR A 151 10.32 -11.46 -12.10
C THR A 151 11.29 -12.35 -12.87
N ARG A 152 10.86 -12.91 -14.01
CA ARG A 152 11.71 -13.71 -14.91
C ARG A 152 12.84 -12.87 -15.54
N LYS A 153 12.59 -11.59 -15.85
CA LYS A 153 13.59 -10.64 -16.39
C LYS A 153 14.72 -10.31 -15.42
N LEU A 154 14.58 -10.60 -14.12
CA LEU A 154 15.66 -10.47 -13.12
C LEU A 154 16.82 -11.45 -13.36
N GLY A 155 16.66 -12.45 -14.22
CA GLY A 155 17.75 -13.33 -14.68
C GLY A 155 18.21 -14.41 -13.69
N ASN A 156 17.56 -14.53 -12.52
CA ASN A 156 17.81 -15.59 -11.55
C ASN A 156 16.55 -16.45 -11.36
N THR A 157 16.65 -17.77 -11.56
CA THR A 157 15.51 -18.69 -11.48
C THR A 157 14.90 -18.76 -10.08
N SER A 158 15.71 -18.61 -9.03
CA SER A 158 15.22 -18.63 -7.64
C SER A 158 14.21 -17.51 -7.36
N CYS A 159 14.32 -16.36 -8.04
CA CYS A 159 13.32 -15.29 -7.94
C CYS A 159 11.93 -15.74 -8.42
N LEU A 160 11.87 -16.57 -9.47
CA LEU A 160 10.61 -17.12 -9.98
C LEU A 160 10.10 -18.27 -9.09
N ASP A 161 10.99 -19.10 -8.55
CA ASP A 161 10.60 -20.13 -7.56
C ASP A 161 10.00 -19.49 -6.30
N ASP A 162 10.59 -18.40 -5.82
CA ASP A 162 10.08 -17.61 -4.69
C ASP A 162 8.74 -16.93 -4.99
N PHE A 163 8.57 -16.38 -6.20
CA PHE A 163 7.29 -15.85 -6.66
C PHE A 163 6.20 -16.94 -6.59
N LEU A 164 6.45 -18.10 -7.21
CA LEU A 164 5.46 -19.17 -7.31
C LEU A 164 5.14 -19.79 -5.94
N ARG A 165 6.10 -19.78 -5.01
CA ARG A 165 5.93 -20.22 -3.62
C ARG A 165 5.09 -19.24 -2.81
N GLU A 166 5.47 -17.96 -2.79
CA GLU A 166 4.79 -16.98 -1.94
C GLU A 166 3.42 -16.56 -2.49
N MET A 167 3.21 -16.53 -3.82
CA MET A 167 1.85 -16.34 -4.37
C MET A 167 0.92 -17.50 -4.02
N ARG A 168 1.43 -18.73 -3.97
CA ARG A 168 0.66 -19.88 -3.47
C ARG A 168 0.33 -19.75 -1.98
N ASN A 169 1.28 -19.29 -1.16
CA ASN A 169 1.01 -18.98 0.24
C ASN A 169 -0.09 -17.91 0.37
N SER A 170 -0.02 -16.83 -0.41
CA SER A 170 -1.04 -15.77 -0.41
C SER A 170 -2.44 -16.32 -0.69
N LEU A 171 -2.60 -17.11 -1.75
CA LEU A 171 -3.86 -17.76 -2.11
C LEU A 171 -4.35 -18.78 -1.07
N ILE A 172 -3.45 -19.51 -0.39
CA ILE A 172 -3.84 -20.38 0.73
C ILE A 172 -4.41 -19.54 1.87
N GLY A 173 -3.74 -18.45 2.27
CA GLY A 173 -4.26 -17.52 3.29
C GLY A 173 -5.64 -16.99 2.93
N GLN A 174 -5.80 -16.50 1.70
CA GLN A 174 -7.07 -16.01 1.18
C GLN A 174 -8.19 -17.06 1.25
N SER A 175 -7.88 -18.32 0.90
CA SER A 175 -8.85 -19.41 0.92
C SER A 175 -9.38 -19.73 2.32
N TYR A 176 -8.57 -19.56 3.37
CA TYR A 176 -9.01 -19.74 4.75
C TYR A 176 -9.89 -18.58 5.23
N GLU A 177 -9.55 -17.33 4.91
CA GLU A 177 -10.37 -16.15 5.20
C GLU A 177 -11.79 -16.30 4.61
N PHE A 178 -11.88 -16.71 3.33
CA PHE A 178 -13.16 -17.03 2.68
C PHE A 178 -13.87 -18.22 3.34
N HIS A 179 -13.16 -19.31 3.63
CA HIS A 179 -13.79 -20.48 4.23
C HIS A 179 -14.44 -20.15 5.58
N TRP A 180 -13.75 -19.36 6.42
CA TRP A 180 -14.27 -18.88 7.69
C TRP A 180 -15.49 -17.97 7.52
N ARG A 181 -15.39 -16.94 6.65
CA ARG A 181 -16.50 -16.03 6.32
C ARG A 181 -17.74 -16.79 5.85
N GLU A 182 -17.62 -17.57 4.77
CA GLU A 182 -18.76 -18.18 4.10
C GLU A 182 -19.45 -19.28 4.91
N ASN A 183 -18.75 -19.89 5.88
CA ASN A 183 -19.28 -20.97 6.72
C ASN A 183 -19.56 -20.53 8.17
N GLY A 184 -19.28 -19.27 8.53
CA GLY A 184 -19.44 -18.76 9.90
C GLY A 184 -18.54 -19.45 10.93
N ILE A 185 -17.38 -19.96 10.50
CA ILE A 185 -16.41 -20.68 11.33
C ILE A 185 -15.38 -19.67 11.81
N CYS A 186 -15.43 -19.28 13.08
CA CYS A 186 -14.40 -18.41 13.64
C CYS A 186 -13.08 -19.17 13.83
N PRO A 187 -11.93 -18.63 13.37
CA PRO A 187 -10.62 -19.17 13.68
C PRO A 187 -10.25 -18.94 15.16
N SER A 188 -9.29 -19.72 15.65
CA SER A 188 -8.50 -19.34 16.83
C SER A 188 -7.51 -18.20 16.52
N GLU A 189 -6.97 -17.54 17.56
CA GLU A 189 -5.95 -16.51 17.37
C GLU A 189 -4.71 -17.04 16.62
N ALA A 190 -4.32 -18.30 16.85
CA ALA A 190 -3.18 -18.93 16.17
C ALA A 190 -3.44 -19.15 14.67
N GLU A 191 -4.61 -19.70 14.32
CA GLU A 191 -5.02 -19.89 12.92
C GLU A 191 -5.14 -18.55 12.18
N TYR A 192 -5.73 -17.54 12.83
CA TYR A 192 -5.80 -16.19 12.29
C TYR A 192 -4.39 -15.65 11.97
N LEU A 193 -3.44 -15.74 12.92
CA LEU A 193 -2.07 -15.25 12.73
C LEU A 193 -1.31 -15.99 11.62
N GLU A 194 -1.54 -17.31 11.47
CA GLU A 194 -0.98 -18.10 10.36
C GLU A 194 -1.63 -17.72 9.01
N MET A 195 -2.95 -17.51 8.96
CA MET A 195 -3.65 -17.05 7.76
C MET A 195 -3.08 -15.70 7.30
N VAL A 196 -2.89 -14.75 8.21
CA VAL A 196 -2.32 -13.44 7.90
C VAL A 196 -0.86 -13.53 7.48
N GLU A 197 -0.07 -14.41 8.10
CA GLU A 197 1.29 -14.70 7.66
C GLU A 197 1.33 -15.22 6.21
N LYS A 198 0.34 -16.05 5.83
CA LYS A 198 0.19 -16.57 4.47
C LYS A 198 -0.33 -15.51 3.50
N LYS A 199 -1.46 -14.83 3.78
CA LYS A 199 -2.09 -13.80 2.94
C LYS A 199 -1.19 -12.57 2.78
N THR A 200 -0.96 -11.84 3.86
CA THR A 200 -0.31 -10.51 3.87
C THR A 200 1.21 -10.61 4.03
N GLY A 201 1.70 -11.54 4.85
CA GLY A 201 3.14 -11.75 5.07
C GLY A 201 3.90 -12.30 3.86
N SER A 202 3.23 -13.01 2.94
CA SER A 202 3.86 -13.58 1.74
C SER A 202 4.40 -12.53 0.78
N LEU A 203 3.71 -11.40 0.60
CA LEU A 203 4.19 -10.35 -0.29
C LEU A 203 5.41 -9.61 0.30
N PHE A 204 5.47 -9.43 1.63
CA PHE A 204 6.69 -8.96 2.31
C PHE A 204 7.84 -9.97 2.18
N ARG A 205 7.60 -11.26 2.43
CA ARG A 205 8.61 -12.33 2.28
C ARG A 205 9.12 -12.43 0.86
N PHE A 206 8.25 -12.39 -0.14
CA PHE A 206 8.62 -12.44 -1.55
C PHE A 206 9.58 -11.31 -1.92
N VAL A 207 9.20 -10.07 -1.58
CA VAL A 207 10.04 -8.90 -1.84
C VAL A 207 11.38 -8.99 -1.09
N ALA A 208 11.37 -9.43 0.18
CA ALA A 208 12.60 -9.64 0.94
C ALA A 208 13.51 -10.71 0.29
N LYS A 209 12.94 -11.83 -0.16
CA LYS A 209 13.66 -12.92 -0.86
C LYS A 209 14.24 -12.48 -2.20
N LEU A 210 13.58 -11.59 -2.94
CA LEU A 210 14.18 -10.96 -4.13
C LEU A 210 15.44 -10.17 -3.74
N LEU A 211 15.42 -9.41 -2.65
CA LEU A 211 16.60 -8.65 -2.21
C LEU A 211 17.72 -9.56 -1.74
N THR A 212 17.44 -10.57 -0.91
CA THR A 212 18.42 -11.59 -0.48
C THR A 212 19.02 -12.34 -1.69
N THR A 213 18.23 -12.64 -2.71
CA THR A 213 18.69 -13.37 -3.91
C THR A 213 19.54 -12.51 -4.86
N LEU A 214 19.21 -11.22 -5.01
CA LEU A 214 19.86 -10.31 -5.96
C LEU A 214 21.04 -9.54 -5.35
N GLY A 215 21.00 -9.27 -4.04
CA GLY A 215 22.00 -8.48 -3.31
C GLY A 215 23.44 -8.96 -3.52
N PRO A 216 24.41 -8.10 -3.82
CA PRO A 216 25.83 -8.47 -3.74
C PRO A 216 26.30 -8.82 -2.31
N GLN A 217 25.59 -8.37 -1.27
CA GLN A 217 25.94 -8.55 0.14
C GLN A 217 24.86 -9.35 0.89
N ASN A 218 25.23 -9.99 2.00
CA ASN A 218 24.31 -10.50 3.02
C ASN A 218 23.24 -11.51 2.53
N ARG A 219 23.58 -12.33 1.52
CA ARG A 219 22.68 -13.33 0.86
C ARG A 219 22.20 -14.47 1.77
N ASP A 220 22.78 -14.60 2.95
CA ASP A 220 22.47 -15.58 3.98
C ASP A 220 21.50 -15.06 5.04
N LEU A 221 21.15 -13.76 5.01
CA LEU A 221 20.13 -13.19 5.90
C LEU A 221 18.75 -13.80 5.63
N ASN A 222 18.20 -14.45 6.66
CA ASN A 222 16.82 -14.87 6.69
C ASN A 222 15.93 -13.71 7.19
N LEU A 223 15.06 -13.20 6.32
CA LEU A 223 14.10 -12.13 6.62
C LEU A 223 12.66 -12.63 6.77
N ASP A 224 12.43 -13.96 6.83
CA ASP A 224 11.08 -14.53 6.89
C ASP A 224 10.34 -14.12 8.17
N ASN A 225 10.97 -14.21 9.34
CA ASN A 225 10.39 -13.78 10.62
C ASN A 225 10.00 -12.28 10.61
N LEU A 226 10.92 -11.41 10.17
CA LEU A 226 10.68 -9.96 10.07
C LEU A 226 9.47 -9.68 9.17
N SER A 227 9.42 -10.35 8.02
CA SER A 227 8.34 -10.20 7.03
C SER A 227 7.00 -10.73 7.54
N SER A 228 7.00 -11.86 8.24
CA SER A 228 5.80 -12.45 8.84
C SER A 228 5.24 -11.58 9.98
N MET A 229 6.09 -11.07 10.87
CA MET A 229 5.66 -10.14 11.93
C MET A 229 5.16 -8.81 11.36
N LEU A 230 5.82 -8.25 10.34
CA LEU A 230 5.33 -7.05 9.64
C LEU A 230 3.96 -7.30 8.99
N GLY A 231 3.77 -8.44 8.33
CA GLY A 231 2.48 -8.84 7.76
C GLY A 231 1.38 -8.92 8.81
N GLN A 232 1.65 -9.57 9.95
CA GLN A 232 0.74 -9.65 11.10
C GLN A 232 0.42 -8.27 11.68
N TYR A 233 1.44 -7.44 11.92
CA TYR A 233 1.26 -6.08 12.44
C TYR A 233 0.41 -5.22 11.49
N PHE A 234 0.70 -5.22 10.19
CA PHE A 234 -0.03 -4.41 9.22
C PHE A 234 -1.48 -4.85 9.04
N GLN A 235 -1.78 -6.16 9.09
CA GLN A 235 -3.16 -6.63 9.00
C GLN A 235 -3.97 -6.28 10.26
N ILE A 236 -3.47 -6.59 11.46
CA ILE A 236 -4.17 -6.28 12.72
C ILE A 236 -4.41 -4.76 12.83
N ARG A 237 -3.49 -3.95 12.30
CA ARG A 237 -3.65 -2.50 12.20
C ARG A 237 -4.68 -2.04 11.17
N ASP A 238 -4.86 -2.75 10.05
CA ASP A 238 -5.91 -2.42 9.08
C ASP A 238 -7.30 -2.79 9.65
N ASP A 239 -7.44 -3.99 10.21
CA ASP A 239 -8.61 -4.48 10.94
C ASP A 239 -9.03 -3.50 12.06
N TYR A 240 -8.07 -3.08 12.90
CA TYR A 240 -8.32 -2.12 13.97
C TYR A 240 -8.77 -0.76 13.40
N LYS A 241 -8.12 -0.28 12.33
CA LYS A 241 -8.45 1.02 11.72
C LYS A 241 -9.79 1.03 10.99
N ASN A 242 -10.19 -0.08 10.37
CA ASN A 242 -11.52 -0.20 9.75
C ASN A 242 -12.65 0.12 10.74
N LEU A 243 -12.47 -0.30 12.01
CA LEU A 243 -13.45 -0.14 13.09
C LEU A 243 -13.26 1.12 13.97
N THR A 244 -12.23 1.95 13.74
CA THR A 244 -11.89 3.08 14.63
C THR A 244 -11.57 4.41 13.93
N ASP A 245 -11.02 4.38 12.72
CA ASP A 245 -10.43 5.56 12.08
C ASP A 245 -11.48 6.24 11.18
N THR A 246 -11.86 7.47 11.48
CA THR A 246 -12.80 8.24 10.66
C THR A 246 -12.26 8.48 9.24
N THR A 247 -10.94 8.55 9.08
CA THR A 247 -10.29 8.63 7.76
C THR A 247 -10.41 7.32 6.98
N TYR A 248 -10.57 6.18 7.65
CA TYR A 248 -10.92 4.91 7.01
C TYR A 248 -12.40 4.88 6.65
N THR A 249 -13.27 5.39 7.53
CA THR A 249 -14.71 5.55 7.24
C THR A 249 -14.94 6.33 5.94
N ASP A 250 -14.22 7.44 5.73
CA ASP A 250 -14.27 8.24 4.51
C ASP A 250 -13.66 7.55 3.26
N LYS A 251 -12.86 6.49 3.44
CA LYS A 251 -12.05 5.88 2.36
C LYS A 251 -12.48 4.48 1.92
N LYS A 252 -13.20 3.78 2.77
CA LYS A 252 -13.69 2.40 2.63
C LYS A 252 -15.20 2.33 2.86
N GLY A 253 -15.67 3.04 3.89
CA GLY A 253 -17.04 2.97 4.39
C GLY A 253 -17.03 2.77 5.90
N PHE A 254 -18.16 3.03 6.56
CA PHE A 254 -18.25 2.91 8.01
C PHE A 254 -18.26 1.42 8.42
N CYS A 255 -17.14 0.96 9.00
CA CYS A 255 -16.93 -0.42 9.46
C CYS A 255 -17.22 -1.47 8.35
N GLU A 256 -16.57 -1.31 7.20
CA GLU A 256 -16.69 -2.20 6.03
C GLU A 256 -16.41 -3.68 6.38
N ASP A 257 -15.44 -3.97 7.26
CA ASP A 257 -15.15 -5.34 7.76
C ASP A 257 -16.39 -6.04 8.37
N LEU A 258 -17.37 -5.26 8.87
CA LEU A 258 -18.64 -5.79 9.41
C LEU A 258 -19.68 -6.07 8.32
N ASP A 259 -19.62 -5.39 7.18
CA ASP A 259 -20.42 -5.73 5.98
C ASP A 259 -19.86 -7.00 5.34
N GLU A 260 -18.54 -7.07 5.20
CA GLU A 260 -17.79 -8.24 4.73
C GLU A 260 -17.96 -9.48 5.62
N ARG A 261 -18.53 -9.34 6.83
CA ARG A 261 -18.61 -10.41 7.87
C ARG A 261 -17.25 -11.09 8.10
N LYS A 262 -16.17 -10.31 7.99
CA LYS A 262 -14.80 -10.77 8.10
C LYS A 262 -14.46 -11.11 9.56
N PHE A 263 -13.84 -12.28 9.78
CA PHE A 263 -13.28 -12.66 11.09
C PHE A 263 -11.94 -11.92 11.35
N SER A 264 -12.01 -10.60 11.41
CA SER A 264 -10.90 -9.71 11.73
C SER A 264 -10.39 -9.97 13.16
N TYR A 265 -9.18 -9.49 13.50
CA TYR A 265 -8.55 -9.82 14.80
C TYR A 265 -9.44 -9.48 16.01
N LEU A 266 -10.21 -8.38 15.94
CA LEU A 266 -11.11 -7.93 17.00
C LEU A 266 -12.37 -8.81 17.08
N ILE A 267 -12.87 -9.26 15.93
CA ILE A 267 -14.04 -10.14 15.78
C ILE A 267 -13.71 -11.53 16.30
N GLN A 268 -12.58 -12.14 15.89
CA GLN A 268 -12.21 -13.47 16.39
C GLN A 268 -11.97 -13.46 17.91
N HIS A 269 -11.34 -12.41 18.44
CA HIS A 269 -11.13 -12.29 19.88
C HIS A 269 -12.46 -12.23 20.64
N ALA A 270 -13.41 -11.42 20.18
CA ALA A 270 -14.73 -11.33 20.81
C ALA A 270 -15.51 -12.64 20.69
N TRP A 271 -15.45 -13.31 19.53
CA TRP A 271 -16.19 -14.54 19.28
C TRP A 271 -15.72 -15.71 20.16
N ASN A 272 -14.41 -15.79 20.39
CA ASN A 272 -13.77 -16.83 21.20
C ASN A 272 -13.83 -16.54 22.71
N LEU A 273 -14.16 -15.30 23.11
CA LEU A 273 -14.27 -14.91 24.52
C LEU A 273 -15.62 -15.32 25.12
N GLN A 274 -15.58 -16.08 26.23
CA GLN A 274 -16.78 -16.37 27.02
C GLN A 274 -17.26 -15.10 27.74
N SER A 275 -18.36 -14.51 27.26
CA SER A 275 -18.95 -13.28 27.79
C SER A 275 -20.49 -13.36 27.73
N PRO A 276 -21.22 -12.78 28.71
CA PRO A 276 -22.67 -12.63 28.63
C PRO A 276 -23.15 -11.94 27.35
N SER A 277 -22.38 -10.98 26.83
CA SER A 277 -22.68 -10.28 25.58
C SER A 277 -22.30 -11.08 24.32
N GLY A 278 -21.59 -12.20 24.46
CA GLY A 278 -21.11 -13.00 23.32
C GLY A 278 -22.24 -13.57 22.47
N ALA A 279 -23.35 -13.98 23.10
CA ALA A 279 -24.53 -14.46 22.37
C ALA A 279 -25.18 -13.36 21.51
N ARG A 280 -25.28 -12.13 22.05
CA ARG A 280 -25.81 -10.95 21.32
C ARG A 280 -24.87 -10.52 20.19
N PHE A 281 -23.56 -10.53 20.43
CA PHE A 281 -22.56 -10.29 19.39
C PHE A 281 -22.67 -11.30 18.25
N GLN A 282 -22.74 -12.60 18.56
CA GLN A 282 -22.90 -13.65 17.55
C GLN A 282 -24.26 -13.56 16.84
N GLU A 283 -25.33 -13.14 17.51
CA GLU A 283 -26.62 -12.85 16.88
C GLU A 283 -26.47 -11.72 15.85
N LEU A 284 -25.96 -10.55 16.24
CA LEU A 284 -25.78 -9.40 15.34
C LEU A 284 -24.84 -9.72 14.17
N PHE A 285 -23.71 -10.38 14.46
CA PHE A 285 -22.71 -10.72 13.46
C PHE A 285 -23.16 -11.85 12.52
N LYS A 286 -24.15 -12.66 12.89
CA LYS A 286 -24.78 -13.66 11.99
C LYS A 286 -26.07 -13.17 11.34
N ASN A 287 -26.81 -12.25 11.95
CA ASN A 287 -28.12 -11.86 11.46
C ASN A 287 -28.02 -11.15 10.11
N THR A 288 -28.55 -11.84 9.10
CA THR A 288 -28.97 -11.31 7.81
C THR A 288 -30.40 -10.81 7.95
N GLU A 289 -30.58 -9.49 8.04
CA GLU A 289 -31.89 -8.89 7.78
C GLU A 289 -32.21 -9.00 6.28
N GLY A 290 -32.73 -10.16 5.89
CA GLY A 290 -33.08 -10.49 4.50
C GLY A 290 -32.05 -11.39 3.80
N ASN A 291 -32.55 -12.21 2.86
CA ASN A 291 -31.76 -13.21 2.11
C ASN A 291 -30.80 -12.62 1.04
N ASN A 292 -30.42 -11.34 1.14
CA ASN A 292 -29.44 -10.73 0.24
C ASN A 292 -28.09 -10.63 0.97
N LYS A 293 -27.08 -11.38 0.48
CA LYS A 293 -25.68 -11.16 0.86
C LYS A 293 -25.19 -9.75 0.49
N ASP A 294 -25.84 -9.10 -0.47
CA ASP A 294 -25.51 -7.76 -0.98
C ASP A 294 -25.99 -6.62 -0.05
N GLN A 295 -26.63 -6.91 1.08
CA GLN A 295 -27.21 -5.89 1.96
C GLN A 295 -26.28 -5.56 3.15
N SER A 296 -25.66 -4.38 3.09
CA SER A 296 -24.83 -3.81 4.16
C SER A 296 -25.57 -3.78 5.50
N MET A 297 -24.82 -4.02 6.58
CA MET A 297 -25.32 -3.98 7.96
C MET A 297 -25.72 -2.55 8.33
N SER A 298 -26.86 -2.41 9.01
CA SER A 298 -27.36 -1.11 9.50
C SER A 298 -26.32 -0.42 10.39
N ARG A 299 -26.34 0.92 10.37
CA ARG A 299 -25.40 1.72 11.16
C ARG A 299 -25.58 1.46 12.64
N GLU A 300 -26.83 1.29 13.08
CA GLU A 300 -27.23 0.99 14.44
C GLU A 300 -26.65 -0.36 14.90
N SER A 301 -26.73 -1.41 14.09
CA SER A 301 -26.12 -2.72 14.42
C SER A 301 -24.59 -2.66 14.43
N LYS A 302 -23.97 -1.88 13.53
CA LYS A 302 -22.52 -1.64 13.57
C LYS A 302 -22.10 -0.92 14.85
N GLU A 303 -22.82 0.13 15.25
CA GLU A 303 -22.55 0.89 16.48
C GLU A 303 -22.75 0.01 17.74
N GLU A 304 -23.77 -0.86 17.78
CA GLU A 304 -23.97 -1.84 18.86
C GLU A 304 -22.81 -2.87 18.92
N ILE A 305 -22.36 -3.41 17.77
CA ILE A 305 -21.19 -4.30 17.71
C ILE A 305 -19.94 -3.59 18.24
N LEU A 306 -19.67 -2.34 17.83
CA LEU A 306 -18.52 -1.58 18.31
C LEU A 306 -18.55 -1.39 19.84
N GLU A 307 -19.72 -1.15 20.43
CA GLU A 307 -19.86 -1.06 21.88
C GLU A 307 -19.59 -2.41 22.57
N ILE A 308 -20.11 -3.51 22.04
CA ILE A 308 -19.83 -4.85 22.57
C ILE A 308 -18.33 -5.19 22.48
N LEU A 309 -17.67 -4.90 21.35
CA LEU A 309 -16.23 -5.10 21.17
C LEU A 309 -15.38 -4.27 22.15
N ARG A 310 -15.82 -3.05 22.52
CA ARG A 310 -15.18 -2.25 23.58
C ARG A 310 -15.37 -2.89 24.95
N ASN A 311 -16.60 -3.27 25.30
CA ASN A 311 -16.92 -3.89 26.59
C ASN A 311 -16.25 -5.26 26.77
N MET A 312 -15.99 -5.99 25.69
CA MET A 312 -15.24 -7.26 25.68
C MET A 312 -13.71 -7.08 25.57
N GLY A 313 -13.23 -5.84 25.51
CA GLY A 313 -11.80 -5.53 25.49
C GLY A 313 -11.06 -5.85 24.19
N SER A 314 -11.75 -6.17 23.09
CA SER A 314 -11.11 -6.56 21.82
C SER A 314 -10.20 -5.47 21.24
N PHE A 315 -10.56 -4.20 21.37
CA PHE A 315 -9.69 -3.09 20.95
C PHE A 315 -8.38 -3.06 21.75
N LYS A 316 -8.46 -3.20 23.09
CA LYS A 316 -7.29 -3.25 23.97
C LYS A 316 -6.40 -4.46 23.66
N LYS A 317 -7.00 -5.62 23.39
CA LYS A 317 -6.26 -6.83 23.00
C LYS A 317 -5.53 -6.66 21.66
N ALA A 318 -6.15 -5.99 20.68
CA ALA A 318 -5.52 -5.66 19.40
C ALA A 318 -4.34 -4.68 19.59
N GLU A 319 -4.49 -3.64 20.42
CA GLU A 319 -3.41 -2.73 20.79
C GLU A 319 -2.25 -3.44 21.51
N GLU A 320 -2.55 -4.36 22.43
CA GLU A 320 -1.55 -5.19 23.11
C GLU A 320 -0.79 -6.07 22.11
N LYS A 321 -1.48 -6.75 21.18
CA LYS A 321 -0.84 -7.60 20.16
C LYS A 321 -0.04 -6.78 19.15
N MET A 322 -0.52 -5.61 18.72
CA MET A 322 0.25 -4.71 17.85
C MET A 322 1.53 -4.21 18.52
N ARG A 323 1.49 -3.93 19.83
CA ARG A 323 2.67 -3.55 20.63
C ARG A 323 3.69 -4.68 20.73
N GLU A 324 3.23 -5.88 21.09
CA GLU A 324 4.04 -7.11 21.14
C GLU A 324 4.74 -7.40 19.81
N LEU A 325 4.00 -7.30 18.69
CA LEU A 325 4.55 -7.46 17.34
C LEU A 325 5.58 -6.37 17.01
N LEU A 326 5.33 -5.10 17.35
CA LEU A 326 6.26 -4.01 17.08
C LEU A 326 7.55 -4.12 17.90
N GLU A 327 7.46 -4.52 19.16
CA GLU A 327 8.62 -4.85 20.01
C GLU A 327 9.43 -6.02 19.41
N GLY A 328 8.76 -7.07 18.94
CA GLY A 328 9.38 -8.19 18.22
C GLY A 328 10.06 -7.79 16.91
N ILE A 329 9.43 -6.92 16.13
CA ILE A 329 10.00 -6.36 14.89
C ILE A 329 11.26 -5.53 15.18
N ILE A 330 11.24 -4.67 16.21
CA ILE A 330 12.40 -3.86 16.60
C ILE A 330 13.55 -4.74 17.09
N ALA A 331 13.25 -5.79 17.86
CA ALA A 331 14.25 -6.77 18.29
C ALA A 331 14.85 -7.53 17.10
N GLU A 332 14.03 -7.95 16.12
CA GLU A 332 14.50 -8.67 14.94
C GLU A 332 15.35 -7.79 14.01
N VAL A 333 14.97 -6.52 13.81
CA VAL A 333 15.83 -5.54 13.13
C VAL A 333 17.17 -5.42 13.84
N GLY A 334 17.19 -5.39 15.18
CA GLY A 334 18.44 -5.41 15.95
C GLY A 334 19.31 -6.64 15.69
N ARG A 335 18.73 -7.85 15.64
CA ARG A 335 19.46 -9.08 15.30
C ARG A 335 20.01 -9.06 13.88
N ILE A 336 19.26 -8.52 12.92
CA ILE A 336 19.70 -8.42 11.52
C ILE A 336 20.83 -7.40 11.38
N GLU A 337 20.73 -6.24 12.03
CA GLU A 337 21.79 -5.20 12.05
C GLU A 337 23.10 -5.72 12.65
N GLU A 338 23.03 -6.55 13.69
CA GLU A 338 24.19 -7.23 14.27
C GLU A 338 24.79 -8.25 13.28
N ALA A 339 23.94 -9.09 12.66
CA ALA A 339 24.37 -10.11 11.71
C ALA A 339 25.05 -9.51 10.45
N CYS A 340 24.53 -8.39 9.94
CA CYS A 340 25.09 -7.72 8.75
C CYS A 340 26.12 -6.62 9.07
N GLY A 341 26.37 -6.34 10.36
CA GLY A 341 27.27 -5.27 10.83
C GLY A 341 26.86 -3.85 10.40
N LYS A 342 25.57 -3.60 10.09
CA LYS A 342 25.10 -2.35 9.47
C LYS A 342 23.73 -1.90 9.98
N GLU A 343 23.73 -0.82 10.75
CA GLU A 343 22.52 -0.19 11.31
C GLU A 343 21.59 0.36 10.22
N ASN A 344 20.28 0.15 10.37
CA ASN A 344 19.22 0.58 9.46
C ASN A 344 18.37 1.70 10.06
N LYS A 345 18.96 2.89 10.18
CA LYS A 345 18.31 4.11 10.71
C LYS A 345 17.04 4.50 9.94
N GLY A 346 16.94 4.15 8.67
CA GLY A 346 15.75 4.38 7.85
C GLY A 346 14.57 3.51 8.31
N LEU A 347 14.80 2.21 8.47
CA LEU A 347 13.80 1.27 8.98
C LEU A 347 13.41 1.58 10.43
N ARG A 348 14.38 1.87 11.31
CA ARG A 348 14.11 2.26 12.71
C ARG A 348 13.17 3.47 12.83
N ARG A 349 13.43 4.54 12.08
CA ARG A 349 12.55 5.73 12.01
C ARG A 349 11.17 5.46 11.42
N LEU A 350 11.05 4.46 10.54
CA LEU A 350 9.75 4.04 10.02
C LEU A 350 8.95 3.26 11.07
N LEU A 351 9.61 2.41 11.86
CA LEU A 351 8.99 1.67 12.96
C LEU A 351 8.58 2.59 14.11
N GLU A 352 9.39 3.61 14.44
CA GLU A 352 9.03 4.67 15.40
C GLU A 352 7.71 5.37 15.00
N LYS A 353 7.56 5.74 13.72
CA LYS A 353 6.31 6.32 13.15
C LYS A 353 5.14 5.34 13.02
N LEU A 354 5.32 4.07 13.38
CA LEU A 354 4.26 3.08 13.53
C LEU A 354 3.91 2.83 15.00
N ALA A 355 4.76 3.28 15.94
CA ALA A 355 4.46 3.31 17.38
C ALA A 355 3.59 4.53 17.76
N GLU A 356 3.68 5.61 16.98
CA GLU A 356 2.82 6.82 17.02
C GLU A 356 1.42 6.59 16.42
#